data_AF-A0A9D1YSQ7-F1
#
_entry.id   AF-A0A9D1YSQ7-F1
#
_cell.length_a   1.000
_cell.length_b   1.000
_cell.length_c   1.000
_cell.angle_alpha   90.00
_cell.angle_beta   90.00
_cell.angle_gamma   90.00
#
_symmetry.space_group_name_H-M   'P 1'
#
loop_
_entity.id
_entity.type
_entity.pdbx_description
1 polymer ?
#
loop_
_entity_poly.entity_id
_entity_poly.type
_entity_poly.pdbx_seq_one_letter_code
_entity_poly.pdbx_strand_id
1 'polypeptide(L)'
;MEEKRSLRDVKMNQTLILKKALFIVALIIAAGIATQLIPQGSYERVTVDGREEIVENSFRYIEGEKLPVWRWITAPFEAFLDPGAVSVVVVMLFLLVMGGVFVLLDDSKILLYLVTAIIDRFGEKRFLILNVMVFVLMAMGSTLSFYDQAAVILPLALGLCFALGWDSLIAMGMSVLPIGFGFACSTTNPFTVGIPQTVAQLPMYSGLWLRLILFFIVYGILVVFLRNYARKIEKDPEASISRETDRTIRGMFPEKIDTAILGDRKVRRAAWIFCGSILLSVAFSVLSIFVQALNGVTMPFMMLCLCGGILAGAHAAGYAESAFIWKEFFKGMKKTASGVIVIFLVMGIRQIIVEGKIMDTLLYEAHQAIEGMSPYLW
;
A
#
# COMPACT_ATOMS: atom_id res chain seq x y z
N MET A 1 24.68 -12.60 29.38
CA MET A 1 24.52 -11.38 28.57
C MET A 1 23.90 -11.81 27.25
N GLU A 2 22.58 -11.97 27.24
CA GLU A 2 21.85 -12.27 26.01
C GLU A 2 21.64 -10.98 25.23
N GLU A 3 22.04 -11.06 23.97
CA GLU A 3 21.93 -10.03 22.95
C GLU A 3 20.46 -9.58 22.84
N LYS A 4 20.15 -8.34 23.28
CA LYS A 4 18.86 -7.70 23.04
C LYS A 4 18.64 -7.59 21.53
N ARG A 5 17.96 -8.58 20.94
CA ARG A 5 17.46 -8.49 19.57
C ARG A 5 16.50 -7.31 19.47
N SER A 6 16.98 -6.24 18.87
CA SER A 6 16.17 -5.11 18.45
C SER A 6 15.13 -5.60 17.43
N LEU A 7 13.87 -5.18 17.58
CA LEU A 7 12.78 -5.40 16.62
C LEU A 7 13.13 -4.91 15.18
N ARG A 8 14.24 -4.18 15.02
CA ARG A 8 14.78 -3.71 13.74
C ARG A 8 15.35 -4.83 12.84
N ASP A 9 15.65 -6.00 13.39
CA ASP A 9 16.30 -7.11 12.69
C ASP A 9 15.35 -8.27 12.38
N VAL A 10 14.16 -7.98 11.84
CA VAL A 10 13.55 -8.96 10.93
C VAL A 10 14.41 -8.93 9.67
N LYS A 11 15.52 -9.70 9.69
CA LYS A 11 16.31 -9.99 8.49
C LYS A 11 15.31 -10.49 7.44
N MET A 12 14.98 -9.64 6.49
CA MET A 12 14.19 -10.02 5.33
C MET A 12 14.94 -11.20 4.71
N ASN A 13 14.37 -12.39 4.85
CA ASN A 13 15.07 -13.62 4.53
C ASN A 13 15.46 -13.53 3.05
N GLN A 14 16.76 -13.47 2.73
CA GLN A 14 17.23 -13.30 1.36
C GLN A 14 16.67 -14.41 0.45
N THR A 15 16.43 -15.59 1.02
CA THR A 15 15.73 -16.71 0.39
C THR A 15 14.30 -16.36 -0.03
N LEU A 16 13.58 -15.55 0.75
CA LEU A 16 12.22 -15.12 0.41
C LEU A 16 12.21 -14.14 -0.78
N ILE A 17 13.17 -13.22 -0.83
CA ILE A 17 13.33 -12.29 -1.96
C ILE A 17 13.67 -13.07 -3.22
N LEU A 18 14.62 -14.00 -3.12
CA LEU A 18 15.03 -14.85 -4.24
C LEU A 18 13.87 -15.72 -4.74
N LYS A 19 13.08 -16.31 -3.83
CA LYS A 19 11.87 -17.07 -4.18
C LYS A 19 10.84 -16.20 -4.93
N LYS A 20 10.60 -14.97 -4.47
CA LYS A 20 9.70 -14.02 -5.14
C LYS A 20 10.20 -13.65 -6.53
N ALA A 21 11.50 -13.33 -6.66
CA ALA A 21 12.09 -12.99 -7.95
C ALA A 21 12.03 -14.17 -8.93
N LEU A 22 12.39 -15.38 -8.48
CA LEU A 22 12.32 -16.60 -9.28
C LEU A 22 10.89 -16.89 -9.75
N PHE A 23 9.91 -16.71 -8.86
CA PHE A 23 8.50 -16.86 -9.21
C PHE A 23 8.09 -15.91 -10.35
N ILE A 24 8.51 -14.64 -10.30
CA ILE A 24 8.18 -13.68 -11.37
C ILE A 24 8.92 -14.00 -12.66
N VAL A 25 10.18 -14.43 -12.60
CA VAL A 25 10.92 -14.88 -13.78
C VAL A 25 10.21 -16.09 -14.43
N ALA A 26 9.72 -17.02 -13.61
CA ALA A 26 8.91 -18.13 -14.12
C ALA A 26 7.62 -17.66 -14.80
N LEU A 27 6.96 -16.62 -14.27
CA LEU A 27 5.79 -16.00 -14.91
C LEU A 27 6.13 -15.29 -16.23
N ILE A 28 7.28 -14.63 -16.33
CA ILE A 28 7.77 -14.03 -17.58
C ILE A 28 7.96 -15.12 -18.64
N ILE A 29 8.61 -16.23 -18.29
CA ILE A 29 8.81 -17.37 -19.18
C ILE A 29 7.45 -17.98 -19.57
N ALA A 30 6.54 -18.16 -18.61
CA ALA A 30 5.21 -18.69 -18.87
C ALA A 30 4.40 -17.80 -19.82
N ALA A 31 4.46 -16.47 -19.64
CA ALA A 31 3.84 -15.52 -20.55
C ALA A 31 4.46 -15.59 -21.94
N GLY A 32 5.80 -15.70 -22.02
CA GLY A 32 6.52 -15.88 -23.28
C GLY A 32 6.08 -17.15 -24.01
N ILE A 33 6.02 -18.28 -23.31
CA ILE A 33 5.52 -19.56 -23.85
C ILE A 33 4.05 -19.41 -24.31
N ALA A 34 3.22 -18.72 -23.53
CA ALA A 34 1.83 -18.47 -23.91
C ALA A 34 1.73 -17.71 -25.25
N THR A 35 2.61 -16.74 -25.53
CA THR A 35 2.64 -16.07 -26.85
C THR A 35 3.00 -16.98 -28.01
N GLN A 36 3.59 -18.15 -27.75
CA GLN A 36 3.92 -19.13 -28.79
C GLN A 36 2.79 -20.12 -29.04
N LEU A 37 1.99 -20.41 -28.01
CA LEU A 37 0.94 -21.42 -28.04
C LEU A 37 -0.43 -20.83 -28.39
N ILE A 38 -0.73 -19.64 -27.87
CA ILE A 38 -2.02 -18.97 -28.04
C ILE A 38 -2.00 -18.18 -29.36
N PRO A 39 -3.03 -18.34 -30.21
CA PRO A 39 -3.13 -17.58 -31.45
C PRO A 39 -3.29 -16.09 -31.16
N GLN A 40 -2.71 -15.26 -32.03
CA GLN A 40 -2.85 -13.81 -31.92
C GLN A 40 -4.27 -13.39 -32.29
N GLY A 41 -4.79 -12.41 -31.56
CA GLY A 41 -6.16 -11.93 -31.73
C GLY A 41 -6.21 -10.41 -31.62
N SER A 42 -7.24 -9.83 -32.22
CA SER A 42 -7.46 -8.39 -32.15
C SER A 42 -8.95 -8.09 -32.21
N TYR A 43 -9.39 -7.20 -31.32
CA TYR A 43 -10.67 -6.52 -31.43
C TYR A 43 -10.56 -5.26 -32.28
N GLU A 44 -11.62 -4.98 -33.03
CA GLU A 44 -11.81 -3.66 -33.63
C GLU A 44 -12.13 -2.65 -32.53
N ARG A 45 -11.45 -1.50 -32.58
CA ARG A 45 -11.60 -0.42 -31.61
C ARG A 45 -12.08 0.82 -32.35
N VAL A 46 -13.13 1.44 -31.84
CA VAL A 46 -13.68 2.69 -32.39
C VAL A 46 -13.55 3.77 -31.33
N THR A 47 -13.22 4.98 -31.75
CA THR A 47 -13.15 6.13 -30.85
C THR A 47 -14.55 6.69 -30.62
N VAL A 48 -15.13 6.44 -29.44
CA VAL A 48 -16.40 7.02 -28.99
C VAL A 48 -16.10 8.01 -27.86
N ASP A 49 -16.51 9.28 -28.01
CA ASP A 49 -16.26 10.35 -27.03
C ASP A 49 -14.80 10.49 -26.57
N GLY A 50 -13.86 10.27 -27.51
CA GLY A 50 -12.41 10.34 -27.23
C GLY A 50 -11.83 9.13 -26.50
N ARG A 51 -12.58 8.02 -26.41
CA ARG A 51 -12.15 6.74 -25.83
C ARG A 51 -12.15 5.64 -26.87
N GLU A 52 -11.16 4.77 -26.82
CA GLU A 52 -11.18 3.53 -27.60
C GLU A 52 -12.11 2.53 -26.92
N GLU A 53 -13.26 2.29 -27.53
CA GLU A 53 -14.18 1.23 -27.13
C GLU A 53 -14.02 0.03 -28.05
N ILE A 54 -14.06 -1.17 -27.47
CA ILE A 54 -14.06 -2.42 -28.21
C ILE A 54 -15.43 -2.58 -28.86
N VAL A 55 -15.45 -2.77 -30.19
CA VAL A 55 -16.69 -3.10 -30.90
C VAL A 55 -17.10 -4.52 -30.52
N GLU A 56 -18.30 -4.66 -29.95
CA GLU A 56 -18.85 -5.97 -29.59
C GLU A 56 -18.86 -6.92 -30.80
N ASN A 57 -18.53 -8.19 -30.58
CA ASN A 57 -18.48 -9.24 -31.62
C ASN A 57 -17.50 -8.98 -32.79
N SER A 58 -16.54 -8.06 -32.65
CA SER A 58 -15.54 -7.75 -33.69
C SER A 58 -14.25 -8.58 -33.61
N PHE A 59 -14.16 -9.54 -32.69
CA PHE A 59 -12.94 -10.32 -32.48
C PHE A 59 -12.54 -11.09 -33.73
N ARG A 60 -11.26 -10.98 -34.10
CA ARG A 60 -10.66 -11.78 -35.17
C ARG A 60 -9.28 -12.28 -34.78
N TYR A 61 -8.99 -13.52 -35.15
CA TYR A 61 -7.62 -14.02 -35.15
C TYR A 61 -6.81 -13.31 -36.23
N ILE A 62 -5.56 -13.00 -35.92
CA ILE A 62 -4.65 -12.34 -36.84
C ILE A 62 -3.42 -13.21 -37.03
N GLU A 63 -2.90 -13.24 -38.26
CA GLU A 63 -1.60 -13.83 -38.54
C GLU A 63 -0.53 -12.74 -38.40
N GLY A 64 0.48 -13.02 -37.59
CA GLY A 64 1.57 -12.10 -37.32
C GLY A 64 2.81 -12.86 -36.87
N GLU A 65 3.95 -12.17 -36.95
CA GLU A 65 5.19 -12.72 -36.41
C GLU A 65 5.03 -12.95 -34.90
N LYS A 66 5.43 -14.14 -34.45
CA LYS A 66 5.42 -14.47 -33.02
C LYS A 66 6.48 -13.65 -32.30
N LEU A 67 6.22 -13.31 -31.04
CA LEU A 67 7.18 -12.56 -30.23
C LEU A 67 8.49 -13.36 -30.10
N PRO A 68 9.63 -12.80 -30.53
CA PRO A 68 10.92 -13.47 -30.41
C PRO A 68 11.29 -13.78 -28.95
N VAL A 69 11.89 -14.95 -28.70
CA VAL A 69 12.25 -15.42 -27.34
C VAL A 69 13.17 -14.45 -26.59
N TRP A 70 14.07 -13.77 -27.30
CA TRP A 70 14.98 -12.79 -26.69
C TRP A 70 14.20 -11.59 -26.11
N ARG A 71 13.04 -11.25 -26.68
CA ARG A 71 12.19 -10.16 -26.17
C ARG A 71 11.57 -10.47 -24.82
N TRP A 72 11.53 -11.74 -24.39
CA TRP A 72 11.01 -12.09 -23.07
C TRP A 72 11.90 -11.51 -21.95
N ILE A 73 13.21 -11.40 -22.21
CA ILE A 73 14.19 -10.86 -21.26
C ILE A 73 14.23 -9.33 -21.32
N THR A 74 14.07 -8.74 -22.52
CA THR A 74 14.08 -7.28 -22.70
C THR A 74 12.73 -6.62 -22.40
N ALA A 75 11.64 -7.39 -22.34
CA ALA A 75 10.29 -6.88 -22.12
C ALA A 75 10.12 -5.96 -20.90
N PRO A 76 10.70 -6.24 -19.71
CA PRO A 76 10.65 -5.29 -18.60
C PRO A 76 11.25 -3.92 -18.93
N PHE A 77 12.29 -3.86 -19.77
CA PHE A 77 12.91 -2.61 -20.20
C PHE A 77 12.11 -1.92 -21.32
N GLU A 78 11.59 -2.70 -22.27
CA GLU A 78 10.71 -2.18 -23.33
C GLU A 78 9.42 -1.58 -22.75
N ALA A 79 8.91 -2.15 -21.65
CA ALA A 79 7.74 -1.65 -20.95
C ALA A 79 7.91 -0.22 -20.42
N PHE A 80 9.14 0.31 -20.28
CA PHE A 80 9.39 1.71 -19.87
C PHE A 80 9.27 2.70 -21.01
N LEU A 81 9.32 2.23 -22.25
CA LEU A 81 9.21 3.06 -23.44
C LEU A 81 7.73 3.32 -23.81
N ASP A 82 6.80 2.53 -23.28
CA ASP A 82 5.37 2.72 -23.43
C ASP A 82 4.94 4.04 -22.74
N PRO A 83 4.16 4.92 -23.40
CA PRO A 83 3.56 6.09 -22.76
C PRO A 83 2.79 5.77 -21.46
N GLY A 84 2.20 4.58 -21.35
CA GLY A 84 1.55 4.07 -20.14
C GLY A 84 2.51 3.77 -18.98
N ALA A 85 3.82 3.71 -19.24
CA ALA A 85 4.85 3.44 -18.24
C ALA A 85 4.97 4.56 -17.21
N VAL A 86 4.73 5.82 -17.59
CA VAL A 86 4.93 7.00 -16.74
C VAL A 86 4.23 6.84 -15.40
N SER A 87 2.97 6.38 -15.43
CA SER A 87 2.18 6.13 -14.22
C SER A 87 2.84 5.11 -13.30
N VAL A 88 3.38 4.01 -13.86
CA VAL A 88 4.05 2.96 -13.10
C VAL A 88 5.43 3.39 -12.60
N VAL A 89 6.17 4.20 -13.36
CA VAL A 89 7.43 4.80 -12.89
C VAL A 89 7.18 5.71 -11.69
N VAL A 90 6.12 6.52 -11.72
CA VAL A 90 5.70 7.34 -10.57
C VAL A 90 5.38 6.47 -9.35
N VAL A 91 4.77 5.29 -9.54
CA VAL A 91 4.55 4.32 -8.46
C VAL A 91 5.86 3.83 -7.85
N MET A 92 6.77 3.38 -8.70
CA MET A 92 8.05 2.85 -8.28
C MET A 92 8.86 3.90 -7.50
N LEU A 93 8.88 5.15 -7.99
CA LEU A 93 9.49 6.28 -7.30
C LEU A 93 8.82 6.56 -5.95
N PHE A 94 7.50 6.60 -5.91
CA PHE A 94 6.76 6.81 -4.68
C PHE A 94 7.11 5.77 -3.62
N LEU A 95 7.12 4.49 -3.99
CA LEU A 95 7.47 3.39 -3.07
C LEU A 95 8.90 3.51 -2.53
N LEU A 96 9.87 3.81 -3.40
CA LEU A 96 11.26 4.04 -2.98
C LEU A 96 11.34 5.18 -1.98
N VAL A 97 10.80 6.33 -2.36
CA VAL A 97 10.87 7.57 -1.59
C VAL A 97 10.18 7.42 -0.25
N MET A 98 8.96 6.85 -0.22
CA MET A 98 8.25 6.57 1.02
C MET A 98 9.07 5.65 1.93
N GLY A 99 9.72 4.60 1.37
CA GLY A 99 10.64 3.75 2.12
C GLY A 99 11.72 4.52 2.90
N GLY A 100 12.34 5.52 2.26
CA GLY A 100 13.31 6.40 2.92
C GLY A 100 12.70 7.29 3.99
N VAL A 101 11.56 7.88 3.66
CA VAL A 101 10.76 8.74 4.54
C VAL A 101 10.36 8.03 5.84
N PHE A 102 9.96 6.76 5.80
CA PHE A 102 9.55 6.03 7.00
C PHE A 102 10.69 5.71 7.97
N VAL A 103 11.89 5.44 7.45
CA VAL A 103 13.06 5.24 8.31
C VAL A 103 13.38 6.52 9.08
N LEU A 104 13.27 7.68 8.41
CA LEU A 104 13.43 8.98 9.08
C LEU A 104 12.34 9.25 10.13
N LEU A 105 11.09 8.88 9.86
CA LEU A 105 9.99 8.99 10.84
C LEU A 105 10.24 8.17 12.11
N ASP A 106 10.75 6.94 11.96
CA ASP A 106 11.06 6.06 13.08
C ASP A 106 12.24 6.62 13.89
N ASP A 107 13.34 6.96 13.23
CA ASP A 107 14.54 7.46 13.92
C ASP A 107 14.30 8.81 14.60
N SER A 108 13.45 9.67 14.02
CA SER A 108 13.08 10.97 14.61
C SER A 108 12.12 10.89 15.81
N LYS A 109 11.69 9.68 16.20
CA LYS A 109 10.75 9.42 17.31
C LYS A 109 9.39 10.11 17.15
N ILE A 110 9.05 10.60 15.96
CA ILE A 110 7.77 11.25 15.68
C ILE A 110 6.61 10.26 15.91
N LEU A 111 6.77 9.02 15.43
CA LEU A 111 5.76 7.96 15.62
C LEU A 111 5.53 7.64 17.10
N LEU A 112 6.61 7.54 17.88
CA LEU A 112 6.54 7.31 19.32
C LEU A 112 5.80 8.47 20.02
N TYR A 113 6.15 9.73 19.69
CA TYR A 113 5.46 10.90 20.22
C TYR A 113 3.96 10.87 19.95
N LEU A 114 3.56 10.58 18.71
CA LEU A 114 2.15 10.56 18.32
C LEU A 114 1.35 9.54 19.14
N VAL A 115 1.91 8.36 19.38
CA VAL A 115 1.21 7.34 20.17
C VAL A 115 1.21 7.62 21.64
N THR A 116 2.32 8.11 22.20
CA THR A 116 2.31 8.60 23.58
C THR A 116 1.28 9.71 23.77
N ALA A 117 1.11 10.61 22.79
CA ALA A 117 0.15 11.70 22.86
C ALA A 117 -1.31 11.21 22.77
N ILE A 118 -1.58 10.18 21.95
CA ILE A 118 -2.89 9.55 21.86
C ILE A 118 -3.23 8.86 23.19
N ILE A 119 -2.28 8.16 23.79
CA ILE A 119 -2.49 7.41 25.03
C ILE A 119 -2.70 8.34 26.22
N ASP A 120 -1.85 9.37 26.37
CA ASP A 120 -1.97 10.37 27.42
C ASP A 120 -3.34 11.08 27.38
N ARG A 121 -3.84 11.38 26.17
CA ARG A 121 -5.09 12.12 25.99
C ARG A 121 -6.35 11.26 26.00
N PHE A 122 -6.26 10.01 25.55
CA PHE A 122 -7.43 9.16 25.28
C PHE A 122 -7.37 7.78 25.95
N GLY A 123 -6.39 7.50 26.79
CA GLY A 123 -6.16 6.18 27.40
C GLY A 123 -7.37 5.59 28.13
N GLU A 124 -8.17 6.45 28.79
CA GLU A 124 -9.41 6.02 29.45
C GLU A 124 -10.54 5.66 28.47
N LYS A 125 -10.48 6.18 27.25
CA LYS A 125 -11.44 5.91 26.17
C LYS A 125 -10.87 4.89 25.19
N ARG A 126 -10.38 3.75 25.69
CA ARG A 126 -9.74 2.68 24.88
C ARG A 126 -10.53 2.29 23.63
N PHE A 127 -11.85 2.10 23.72
CA PHE A 127 -12.67 1.79 22.54
C PHE A 127 -12.84 2.93 21.54
N LEU A 128 -12.66 4.19 21.96
CA LEU A 128 -12.58 5.33 21.04
C LEU A 128 -11.25 5.30 20.29
N ILE A 129 -10.14 5.00 20.97
CA ILE A 129 -8.82 4.82 20.34
C ILE A 129 -8.92 3.73 19.26
N LEU A 130 -9.49 2.58 19.58
CA LEU A 130 -9.69 1.49 18.62
C LEU A 130 -10.46 1.96 17.39
N ASN A 131 -11.63 2.59 17.58
CA ASN A 131 -12.46 3.05 16.48
C ASN A 131 -11.75 4.07 15.59
N VAL A 132 -11.04 5.03 16.20
CA VAL A 132 -10.32 6.10 15.50
C VAL A 132 -9.10 5.55 14.78
N MET A 133 -8.30 4.69 15.41
CA MET A 133 -7.14 4.08 14.77
C MET A 133 -7.54 3.20 13.58
N VAL A 134 -8.57 2.37 13.75
CA VAL A 134 -9.10 1.56 12.64
C VAL A 134 -9.56 2.48 11.50
N PHE A 135 -10.29 3.55 11.80
CA PHE A 135 -10.77 4.49 10.78
C PHE A 135 -9.61 5.17 10.04
N VAL A 136 -8.66 5.74 10.79
CA VAL A 136 -7.52 6.48 10.22
C VAL A 136 -6.66 5.56 9.37
N LEU A 137 -6.29 4.38 9.88
CA LEU A 137 -5.43 3.46 9.16
C LEU A 137 -6.13 2.84 7.93
N MET A 138 -7.43 2.58 8.02
CA MET A 138 -8.23 2.15 6.87
C MET A 138 -8.36 3.26 5.82
N ALA A 139 -8.59 4.50 6.23
CA ALA A 139 -8.63 5.66 5.34
C ALA A 139 -7.27 5.91 4.66
N MET A 140 -6.17 5.74 5.39
CA MET A 140 -4.80 5.84 4.85
C MET A 140 -4.50 4.71 3.87
N GLY A 141 -4.95 3.47 4.14
CA GLY A 141 -4.87 2.36 3.17
C GLY A 141 -5.68 2.64 1.89
N SER A 142 -6.87 3.22 2.05
CA SER A 142 -7.83 3.50 0.97
C SER A 142 -7.48 4.71 0.09
N THR A 143 -6.71 5.66 0.60
CA THR A 143 -6.40 6.91 -0.13
C THR A 143 -4.91 7.03 -0.47
N LEU A 144 -4.03 6.80 0.51
CA LEU A 144 -2.58 7.01 0.39
C LEU A 144 -1.80 5.73 0.06
N SER A 145 -2.47 4.58 0.02
CA SER A 145 -1.84 3.28 -0.18
C SER A 145 -0.79 2.95 0.89
N PHE A 146 -1.17 3.17 2.15
CA PHE A 146 -0.30 2.96 3.31
C PHE A 146 0.02 1.47 3.63
N TYR A 147 -0.26 0.57 2.67
CA TYR A 147 -0.17 -0.89 2.85
C TYR A 147 1.24 -1.36 3.15
N ASP A 148 2.22 -0.84 2.41
CA ASP A 148 3.62 -1.26 2.55
C ASP A 148 4.25 -0.85 3.89
N GLN A 149 3.53 -0.07 4.70
CA GLN A 149 4.04 0.47 5.97
C GLN A 149 3.34 -0.09 7.19
N ALA A 150 2.46 -1.07 6.99
CA ALA A 150 1.83 -1.82 8.07
C ALA A 150 2.85 -2.42 9.06
N ALA A 151 4.01 -2.88 8.56
CA ALA A 151 5.08 -3.43 9.39
C ALA A 151 5.69 -2.42 10.38
N VAL A 152 5.68 -1.12 10.05
CA VAL A 152 6.18 -0.04 10.92
C VAL A 152 5.15 0.31 11.99
N ILE A 153 3.86 0.25 11.65
CA ILE A 153 2.76 0.55 12.57
C ILE A 153 2.51 -0.58 13.58
N LEU A 154 2.83 -1.82 13.24
CA LEU A 154 2.55 -2.96 14.11
C LEU A 154 3.25 -2.90 15.48
N PRO A 155 4.58 -2.66 15.62
CA PRO A 155 5.23 -2.52 16.93
C PRO A 155 4.62 -1.41 17.78
N LEU A 156 4.21 -0.33 17.11
CA LEU A 156 3.59 0.81 17.75
C LEU A 156 2.19 0.46 18.31
N ALA A 157 1.38 -0.27 17.52
CA ALA A 157 0.10 -0.79 17.96
C ALA A 157 0.24 -1.84 19.08
N LEU A 158 1.30 -2.65 19.05
CA LEU A 158 1.61 -3.61 20.13
C LEU A 158 1.89 -2.89 21.45
N GLY A 159 2.73 -1.86 21.43
CA GLY A 159 3.01 -1.04 22.62
C GLY A 159 1.74 -0.39 23.19
N LEU A 160 0.91 0.16 22.31
CA LEU A 160 -0.40 0.73 22.68
C LEU A 160 -1.32 -0.33 23.31
N CYS A 161 -1.49 -1.49 22.67
CA CYS A 161 -2.38 -2.53 23.15
C CYS A 161 -1.92 -3.09 24.50
N PHE A 162 -0.63 -3.37 24.66
CA PHE A 162 -0.11 -3.86 25.93
C PHE A 162 -0.27 -2.86 27.06
N ALA A 163 -0.12 -1.55 26.78
CA ALA A 163 -0.38 -0.48 27.75
C ALA A 163 -1.87 -0.35 28.10
N LEU A 164 -2.77 -0.65 27.18
CA LEU A 164 -4.23 -0.67 27.41
C LEU A 164 -4.75 -1.98 28.02
N GLY A 165 -3.88 -2.98 28.22
CA GLY A 165 -4.25 -4.30 28.74
C GLY A 165 -4.82 -5.27 27.68
N TRP A 166 -4.65 -4.96 26.39
CA TRP A 166 -5.04 -5.78 25.25
C TRP A 166 -3.91 -6.69 24.77
N ASP A 167 -4.27 -7.67 23.94
CA ASP A 167 -3.35 -8.68 23.39
C ASP A 167 -2.76 -8.28 22.02
N SER A 168 -1.83 -9.06 21.50
CA SER A 168 -1.19 -8.78 20.20
C SER A 168 -2.14 -8.96 19.00
N LEU A 169 -3.20 -9.76 19.14
CA LEU A 169 -4.21 -9.94 18.11
C LEU A 169 -5.05 -8.66 17.92
N ILE A 170 -5.42 -7.98 19.01
CA ILE A 170 -6.04 -6.66 18.94
C ILE A 170 -5.08 -5.67 18.29
N ALA A 171 -3.79 -5.71 18.64
CA ALA A 171 -2.79 -4.85 18.02
C ALA A 171 -2.70 -5.04 16.51
N MET A 172 -2.59 -6.28 16.02
CA MET A 172 -2.62 -6.59 14.59
C MET A 172 -3.97 -6.20 13.96
N GLY A 173 -5.06 -6.47 14.66
CA GLY A 173 -6.41 -6.22 14.19
C GLY A 173 -6.76 -4.75 14.07
N MET A 174 -6.18 -3.89 14.90
CA MET A 174 -6.37 -2.44 14.82
C MET A 174 -5.30 -1.70 14.01
N SER A 175 -4.27 -2.41 13.52
CA SER A 175 -3.18 -1.82 12.73
C SER A 175 -3.06 -2.37 11.30
N VAL A 176 -2.81 -3.67 11.16
CA VAL A 176 -2.55 -4.30 9.85
C VAL A 176 -3.85 -4.56 9.10
N LEU A 177 -4.87 -5.11 9.77
CA LEU A 177 -6.16 -5.42 9.13
C LEU A 177 -6.83 -4.17 8.53
N PRO A 178 -6.95 -3.02 9.22
CA PRO A 178 -7.63 -1.86 8.69
C PRO A 178 -6.93 -1.33 7.44
N ILE A 179 -5.59 -1.33 7.41
CA ILE A 179 -4.82 -0.94 6.24
C ILE A 179 -5.13 -1.86 5.05
N GLY A 180 -5.16 -3.19 5.27
CA GLY A 180 -5.51 -4.16 4.24
C GLY A 180 -6.94 -4.02 3.73
N PHE A 181 -7.93 -3.87 4.62
CA PHE A 181 -9.33 -3.63 4.22
C PHE A 181 -9.52 -2.29 3.51
N GLY A 182 -8.78 -1.25 3.93
CA GLY A 182 -8.74 0.04 3.28
C GLY A 182 -8.20 -0.06 1.86
N PHE A 183 -7.10 -0.80 1.68
CA PHE A 183 -6.54 -1.09 0.36
C PHE A 183 -7.52 -1.88 -0.52
N ALA A 184 -8.22 -2.89 0.03
CA ALA A 184 -9.23 -3.65 -0.70
C ALA A 184 -10.45 -2.79 -1.09
N CYS A 185 -10.91 -1.90 -0.21
CA CYS A 185 -12.05 -0.99 -0.44
C CYS A 185 -11.60 0.38 -0.96
N SER A 186 -10.48 0.43 -1.68
CA SER A 186 -9.83 1.67 -2.10
C SER A 186 -10.78 2.66 -2.76
N THR A 187 -10.77 3.91 -2.30
CA THR A 187 -11.65 4.99 -2.76
C THR A 187 -10.97 5.83 -3.83
N THR A 188 -9.92 6.55 -3.44
CA THR A 188 -9.13 7.42 -4.31
C THR A 188 -7.70 6.94 -4.45
N ASN A 189 -7.44 5.69 -4.06
CA ASN A 189 -6.11 5.13 -4.12
C ASN A 189 -5.59 5.16 -5.58
N PRO A 190 -4.52 5.88 -5.83
CA PRO A 190 -4.00 6.06 -7.18
C PRO A 190 -3.43 4.77 -7.78
N PHE A 191 -3.00 3.80 -6.98
CA PHE A 191 -2.45 2.52 -7.46
C PHE A 191 -3.53 1.52 -7.84
N THR A 192 -4.55 1.37 -7.00
CA THR A 192 -5.60 0.35 -7.16
C THR A 192 -6.81 0.87 -7.92
N VAL A 193 -7.01 2.18 -7.97
CA VAL A 193 -8.13 2.82 -8.67
C VAL A 193 -7.60 3.69 -9.81
N GLY A 194 -6.65 4.58 -9.53
CA GLY A 194 -6.21 5.58 -10.51
C GLY A 194 -5.58 5.00 -11.79
N ILE A 195 -4.54 4.17 -11.64
CA ILE A 195 -3.86 3.55 -12.77
C ILE A 195 -4.80 2.63 -13.56
N PRO A 196 -5.51 1.67 -12.94
CA PRO A 196 -6.42 0.81 -13.68
C PRO A 196 -7.52 1.58 -14.43
N GLN A 197 -8.07 2.64 -13.83
CA GLN A 197 -9.06 3.49 -14.52
C GLN A 197 -8.47 4.25 -15.71
N THR A 198 -7.23 4.73 -15.58
CA THR A 198 -6.54 5.41 -16.69
C THR A 198 -6.25 4.45 -17.83
N VAL A 199 -5.79 3.23 -17.51
CA VAL A 199 -5.55 2.15 -18.49
C VAL A 199 -6.86 1.69 -19.15
N ALA A 200 -7.95 1.61 -18.39
CA ALA A 200 -9.28 1.29 -18.88
C ALA A 200 -10.00 2.49 -19.54
N GLN A 201 -9.33 3.65 -19.64
CA GLN A 201 -9.89 4.89 -20.18
C GLN A 201 -11.22 5.33 -19.51
N LEU A 202 -11.44 4.94 -18.26
CA LEU A 202 -12.62 5.33 -17.47
C LEU A 202 -12.43 6.72 -16.85
N PRO A 203 -13.53 7.44 -16.55
CA PRO A 203 -13.41 8.67 -15.77
C PRO A 203 -12.75 8.36 -14.43
N MET A 204 -11.78 9.19 -14.06
CA MET A 204 -11.06 9.06 -12.79
C MET A 204 -12.06 9.11 -11.63
N TYR A 205 -11.92 8.17 -10.69
CA TYR A 205 -12.80 7.96 -9.54
C TYR A 205 -14.28 7.71 -9.89
N SER A 206 -14.58 7.24 -11.11
CA SER A 206 -15.90 6.71 -11.46
C SER A 206 -16.32 5.61 -10.48
N GLY A 207 -17.53 5.71 -9.92
CA GLY A 207 -18.02 4.80 -8.88
C GLY A 207 -17.48 5.05 -7.46
N LEU A 208 -16.97 6.25 -7.16
CA LEU A 208 -16.50 6.62 -5.82
C LEU A 208 -17.57 6.42 -4.74
N TRP A 209 -18.84 6.76 -5.03
CA TRP A 209 -19.93 6.65 -4.06
C TRP A 209 -20.17 5.19 -3.62
N LEU A 210 -20.10 4.22 -4.53
CA LEU A 210 -20.18 2.79 -4.22
C LEU A 210 -19.02 2.35 -3.31
N ARG A 211 -17.80 2.82 -3.63
CA ARG A 211 -16.61 2.53 -2.83
C ARG A 211 -16.71 3.11 -1.42
N LEU A 212 -17.28 4.31 -1.27
CA LEU A 212 -17.53 4.91 0.05
C LEU A 212 -18.53 4.09 0.86
N ILE A 213 -19.62 3.63 0.24
CA ILE A 213 -20.60 2.75 0.90
C ILE A 213 -19.90 1.46 1.36
N LEU A 214 -19.16 0.79 0.48
CA LEU A 214 -18.43 -0.43 0.81
C LEU A 214 -17.40 -0.19 1.93
N PHE A 215 -16.66 0.91 1.85
CA PHE A 215 -15.69 1.32 2.87
C PHE A 215 -16.34 1.42 4.26
N PHE A 216 -17.49 2.11 4.37
CA PHE A 216 -18.17 2.26 5.66
C PHE A 216 -18.81 0.97 6.16
N ILE A 217 -19.32 0.11 5.27
CA ILE A 217 -19.83 -1.21 5.63
C ILE A 217 -18.69 -2.07 6.22
N VAL A 218 -17.57 -2.18 5.50
CA VAL A 218 -16.42 -2.97 5.94
C VAL A 218 -15.80 -2.40 7.21
N TYR A 219 -15.70 -1.06 7.33
CA TYR A 219 -15.29 -0.39 8.56
C TYR A 219 -16.18 -0.78 9.74
N GLY A 220 -17.51 -0.73 9.56
CA GLY A 220 -18.47 -1.10 10.59
C GLY A 220 -18.31 -2.54 11.04
N ILE A 221 -18.22 -3.48 10.09
CA ILE A 221 -18.00 -4.91 10.36
C ILE A 221 -16.69 -5.12 11.14
N LEU A 222 -15.60 -4.51 10.68
CA LEU A 222 -14.28 -4.64 11.31
C LEU A 222 -14.27 -4.09 12.74
N VAL A 223 -14.85 -2.91 12.97
CA VAL A 223 -14.94 -2.31 14.30
C VAL A 223 -15.78 -3.17 15.23
N VAL A 224 -16.92 -3.70 14.77
CA VAL A 224 -17.77 -4.58 15.58
C VAL A 224 -17.02 -5.87 15.94
N PHE A 225 -16.35 -6.49 14.97
CA PHE A 225 -15.52 -7.67 15.18
C PHE A 225 -14.43 -7.43 16.24
N LEU A 226 -13.63 -6.38 16.08
CA LEU A 226 -12.54 -6.04 16.99
C LEU A 226 -13.04 -5.64 18.38
N ARG A 227 -14.15 -4.90 18.47
CA ARG A 227 -14.74 -4.55 19.77
C ARG A 227 -15.24 -5.77 20.52
N ASN A 228 -15.88 -6.71 19.83
CA ASN A 228 -16.37 -7.94 20.44
C ASN A 228 -15.20 -8.78 20.95
N TYR A 229 -14.12 -8.89 20.18
CA TYR A 229 -12.91 -9.56 20.59
C TYR A 229 -12.22 -8.84 21.78
N ALA A 230 -12.04 -7.52 21.71
CA ALA A 230 -11.43 -6.74 22.80
C ALA A 230 -12.22 -6.83 24.11
N ARG A 231 -13.55 -6.80 24.07
CA ARG A 231 -14.39 -7.02 25.27
C ARG A 231 -14.24 -8.42 25.84
N LYS A 232 -14.01 -9.43 24.99
CA LYS A 232 -13.75 -10.81 25.44
C LYS A 232 -12.45 -10.88 26.21
N ILE A 233 -11.38 -10.30 25.66
CA ILE A 233 -10.04 -10.27 26.29
C ILE A 233 -10.02 -9.43 27.57
N GLU A 234 -10.78 -8.33 27.63
CA GLU A 234 -10.92 -7.53 28.86
C GLU A 234 -11.62 -8.27 29.99
N LYS A 235 -12.60 -9.13 29.67
CA LYS A 235 -13.33 -9.93 30.66
C LYS A 235 -12.53 -11.14 31.11
N ASP A 236 -11.84 -11.79 30.18
CA ASP A 236 -11.05 -12.98 30.43
C ASP A 236 -9.74 -12.93 29.62
N PRO A 237 -8.64 -12.45 30.25
CA PRO A 237 -7.33 -12.45 29.63
C PRO A 237 -6.82 -13.85 29.25
N GLU A 238 -7.34 -14.91 29.87
CA GLU A 238 -6.97 -16.29 29.56
C GLU A 238 -7.56 -16.78 28.23
N ALA A 239 -8.58 -16.07 27.71
CA ALA A 239 -9.19 -16.39 26.43
C ALA A 239 -8.37 -15.95 25.20
N SER A 240 -7.21 -15.29 25.40
CA SER A 240 -6.32 -14.88 24.32
C SER A 240 -5.57 -16.08 23.73
N ILE A 241 -5.71 -16.27 22.42
CA ILE A 241 -5.02 -17.33 21.67
C ILE A 241 -3.51 -17.04 21.58
N SER A 242 -3.13 -15.76 21.57
CA SER A 242 -1.73 -15.31 21.46
C SER A 242 -0.99 -15.29 22.79
N ARG A 243 -1.57 -15.79 23.88
CA ARG A 243 -1.03 -15.63 25.25
C ARG A 243 0.44 -16.02 25.41
N GLU A 244 0.84 -17.19 24.91
CA GLU A 244 2.22 -17.67 25.04
C GLU A 244 3.20 -16.80 24.26
N THR A 245 2.81 -16.40 23.05
CA THR A 245 3.57 -15.48 22.21
C THR A 245 3.66 -14.11 22.88
N ASP A 246 2.56 -13.62 23.46
CA ASP A 246 2.47 -12.32 24.11
C ASP A 246 3.33 -12.26 25.37
N ARG A 247 3.44 -13.34 26.15
CA ARG A 247 4.38 -13.38 27.28
C ARG A 247 5.81 -13.09 26.85
N THR A 248 6.21 -13.61 25.69
CA THR A 248 7.56 -13.40 25.14
C THR A 248 7.70 -11.98 24.58
N ILE A 249 6.69 -11.51 23.84
CA ILE A 249 6.73 -10.22 23.15
C ILE A 249 6.59 -9.05 24.12
N ARG A 250 5.76 -9.19 25.16
CA ARG A 250 5.46 -8.12 26.12
C ARG A 250 6.70 -7.66 26.89
N GLY A 251 7.66 -8.55 27.14
CA GLY A 251 8.96 -8.20 27.73
C GLY A 251 9.84 -7.29 26.85
N MET A 252 9.53 -7.14 25.57
CA MET A 252 10.21 -6.21 24.66
C MET A 252 9.64 -4.78 24.72
N PHE A 253 8.48 -4.59 25.36
CA PHE A 253 7.81 -3.30 25.46
C PHE A 253 7.86 -2.78 26.91
N PRO A 254 8.03 -1.47 27.12
CA PRO A 254 8.02 -0.92 28.46
C PRO A 254 6.63 -1.06 29.10
N GLU A 255 6.59 -1.50 30.35
CA GLU A 255 5.35 -1.75 31.11
C GLU A 255 4.55 -0.45 31.37
N LYS A 256 5.25 0.69 31.37
CA LYS A 256 4.68 2.04 31.33
C LYS A 256 5.30 2.82 30.19
N ILE A 257 4.47 3.50 29.41
CA ILE A 257 4.94 4.37 28.34
C ILE A 257 5.52 5.63 28.96
N ASP A 258 6.79 5.90 28.66
CA ASP A 258 7.46 7.12 29.12
C ASP A 258 6.85 8.35 28.42
N THR A 259 6.13 9.16 29.19
CA THR A 259 5.51 10.40 28.72
C THR A 259 6.49 11.55 28.61
N ALA A 260 7.76 11.40 29.01
CA ALA A 260 8.77 12.44 28.91
C ALA A 260 8.95 12.97 27.47
N ILE A 261 8.72 12.11 26.46
CA ILE A 261 8.78 12.51 25.06
C ILE A 261 7.73 13.59 24.70
N LEU A 262 6.62 13.69 25.45
CA LEU A 262 5.60 14.72 25.22
C LEU A 262 6.09 16.14 25.56
N GLY A 263 7.05 16.24 26.48
CA GLY A 263 7.69 17.49 26.87
C GLY A 263 8.71 18.02 25.85
N ASP A 264 9.16 17.18 24.91
CA ASP A 264 10.13 17.57 23.90
C ASP A 264 9.47 18.47 22.84
N ARG A 265 9.76 19.77 22.92
CA ARG A 265 9.24 20.78 21.99
C ARG A 265 9.64 20.52 20.54
N LYS A 266 10.83 19.94 20.30
CA LYS A 266 11.35 19.65 18.95
C LYS A 266 10.57 18.52 18.31
N VAL A 267 10.42 17.40 19.02
CA VAL A 267 9.66 16.23 18.55
C VAL A 267 8.18 16.57 18.40
N ARG A 268 7.60 17.35 19.32
CA ARG A 268 6.23 17.85 19.20
C ARG A 268 6.03 18.67 17.93
N ARG A 269 6.92 19.61 17.64
CA ARG A 269 6.84 20.43 16.42
C ARG A 269 6.95 19.56 15.18
N ALA A 270 7.87 18.60 15.17
CA ALA A 270 8.03 17.64 14.09
C ALA A 270 6.77 16.80 13.84
N ALA A 271 6.13 16.31 14.90
CA ALA A 271 4.89 15.55 14.83
C ALA A 271 3.72 16.37 14.26
N TRP A 272 3.60 17.65 14.65
CA TRP A 272 2.59 18.56 14.08
C TRP A 272 2.83 18.85 12.60
N ILE A 273 4.08 19.07 12.19
CA ILE A 273 4.43 19.26 10.77
C ILE A 273 4.05 18.01 9.96
N PHE A 274 4.36 16.81 10.47
CA PHE A 274 4.00 15.55 9.82
C PHE A 274 2.48 15.33 9.75
N CYS A 275 1.73 15.60 10.83
CA CYS A 275 0.26 15.54 10.78
C CYS A 275 -0.31 16.55 9.78
N GLY A 276 0.24 17.76 9.73
CA GLY A 276 -0.12 18.78 8.76
C GLY A 276 0.13 18.34 7.32
N SER A 277 1.23 17.65 7.04
CA SER A 277 1.52 17.15 5.70
C SER A 277 0.61 16.00 5.26
N ILE A 278 0.23 15.09 6.18
CA ILE A 278 -0.80 14.09 5.90
C ILE A 278 -2.14 14.77 5.59
N LEU A 279 -2.57 15.72 6.43
CA LEU A 279 -3.82 16.44 6.21
C LEU A 279 -3.84 17.19 4.88
N LEU A 280 -2.74 17.85 4.52
CA LEU A 280 -2.60 18.52 3.23
C LEU A 280 -2.66 17.53 2.06
N SER A 281 -2.00 16.37 2.19
CA SER A 281 -2.04 15.30 1.17
C SER A 281 -3.47 14.79 0.96
N VAL A 282 -4.18 14.50 2.06
CA VAL A 282 -5.58 14.04 2.01
C VAL A 282 -6.49 15.13 1.44
N ALA A 283 -6.34 16.38 1.85
CA ALA A 283 -7.12 17.50 1.34
C ALA A 283 -6.92 17.70 -0.17
N PHE A 284 -5.68 17.59 -0.66
CA PHE A 284 -5.38 17.66 -2.09
C PHE A 284 -5.97 16.46 -2.85
N SER A 285 -5.90 15.28 -2.27
CA SER A 285 -6.52 14.07 -2.83
C SER A 285 -8.03 14.23 -2.98
N VAL A 286 -8.69 14.84 -2.00
CA VAL A 286 -10.12 15.13 -2.04
C VAL A 286 -10.42 16.21 -3.08
N LEU A 287 -9.58 17.24 -3.18
CA LEU A 287 -9.74 18.29 -4.17
C LEU A 287 -9.63 17.76 -5.61
N SER A 288 -8.74 16.80 -5.87
CA SER A 288 -8.57 16.25 -7.22
C SER A 288 -9.77 15.44 -7.71
N ILE A 289 -10.62 14.94 -6.80
CA ILE A 289 -11.91 14.35 -7.15
C ILE A 289 -12.81 15.36 -7.87
N PHE A 290 -12.79 16.62 -7.41
CA PHE A 290 -13.66 17.67 -7.96
C PHE A 290 -13.02 18.41 -9.13
N VAL A 291 -11.69 18.40 -9.23
CA VAL A 291 -10.93 19.13 -10.25
C VAL A 291 -10.11 18.15 -11.07
N GLN A 292 -10.65 17.69 -12.21
CA GLN A 292 -10.00 16.67 -13.06
C GLN A 292 -8.58 17.04 -13.50
N ALA A 293 -8.29 18.33 -13.68
CA ALA A 293 -6.96 18.81 -14.03
C ALA A 293 -5.88 18.46 -12.99
N LEU A 294 -6.27 18.18 -11.74
CA LEU A 294 -5.33 17.83 -10.67
C LEU A 294 -5.01 16.33 -10.61
N ASN A 295 -5.73 15.48 -11.34
CA ASN A 295 -5.57 14.02 -11.23
C ASN A 295 -4.15 13.55 -11.55
N GLY A 296 -3.54 14.07 -12.62
CA GLY A 296 -2.18 13.70 -13.01
C GLY A 296 -1.08 14.15 -12.04
N VAL A 297 -1.33 15.21 -11.25
CA VAL A 297 -0.35 15.76 -10.30
C VAL A 297 -0.61 15.35 -8.86
N THR A 298 -1.72 14.68 -8.59
CA THR A 298 -2.12 14.24 -7.25
C THR A 298 -1.05 13.39 -6.58
N MET A 299 -0.51 12.42 -7.30
CA MET A 299 0.51 11.53 -6.78
C MET A 299 1.84 12.22 -6.45
N PRO A 300 2.46 12.95 -7.41
CA PRO A 300 3.65 13.75 -7.12
C PRO A 300 3.46 14.74 -5.98
N PHE A 301 2.29 15.38 -5.88
CA PHE A 301 1.99 16.34 -4.82
C PHE A 301 1.90 15.68 -3.44
N MET A 302 1.21 14.54 -3.32
CA MET A 302 1.17 13.76 -2.08
C MET A 302 2.58 13.34 -1.64
N MET A 303 3.38 12.84 -2.59
CA MET A 303 4.77 12.47 -2.34
C MET A 303 5.55 13.66 -1.77
N LEU A 304 5.45 14.82 -2.42
CA LEU A 304 6.15 16.04 -2.01
C LEU A 304 5.70 16.53 -0.62
N CYS A 305 4.40 16.48 -0.33
CA CYS A 305 3.88 16.84 0.99
C CYS A 305 4.41 15.90 2.08
N LEU A 306 4.32 14.58 1.88
CA LEU A 306 4.79 13.60 2.86
C LEU A 306 6.30 13.68 3.06
N CYS A 307 7.08 13.74 1.98
CA CYS A 307 8.53 13.91 2.05
C CYS A 307 8.93 15.22 2.73
N GLY A 308 8.34 16.33 2.29
CA GLY A 308 8.61 17.65 2.83
C GLY A 308 8.27 17.74 4.31
N GLY A 309 7.11 17.20 4.72
CA GLY A 309 6.69 17.18 6.12
C GLY A 309 7.63 16.37 7.01
N ILE A 310 8.24 15.31 6.48
CA ILE A 310 9.09 14.41 7.25
C ILE A 310 10.54 14.88 7.28
N LEU A 311 11.03 15.44 6.17
CA LEU A 311 12.34 16.10 6.14
C LEU A 311 12.33 17.35 7.05
N ALA A 312 11.25 18.15 6.98
CA ALA A 312 11.06 19.28 7.89
C ALA A 312 10.86 18.82 9.34
N GLY A 313 10.18 17.69 9.56
CA GLY A 313 10.03 17.06 10.87
C GLY A 313 11.36 16.57 11.45
N ALA A 314 12.17 15.85 10.66
CA ALA A 314 13.49 15.37 11.04
C ALA A 314 14.44 16.53 11.38
N HIS A 315 14.43 17.59 10.57
CA HIS A 315 15.17 18.81 10.88
C HIS A 315 14.66 19.44 12.18
N ALA A 316 13.34 19.60 12.34
CA ALA A 316 12.75 20.18 13.55
C ALA A 316 13.03 19.37 14.81
N ALA A 317 13.17 18.04 14.70
CA ALA A 317 13.56 17.12 15.75
C ALA A 317 15.04 17.24 16.16
N GLY A 318 15.84 18.04 15.45
CA GLY A 318 17.24 18.33 15.79
C GLY A 318 18.27 17.52 15.00
N TYR A 319 17.85 16.76 13.98
CA TYR A 319 18.77 16.17 13.01
C TYR A 319 19.24 17.26 12.04
N ALA A 320 20.19 18.08 12.46
CA ALA A 320 20.67 19.23 11.69
C ALA A 320 21.68 18.84 10.59
N GLU A 321 22.36 17.69 10.75
CA GLU A 321 23.30 17.21 9.75
C GLU A 321 22.56 16.57 8.58
N SER A 322 22.53 17.27 7.44
CA SER A 322 21.97 16.79 6.19
C SER A 322 22.54 15.42 5.78
N ALA A 323 23.80 15.14 6.10
CA ALA A 323 24.46 13.86 5.84
C ALA A 323 23.78 12.68 6.57
N PHE A 324 23.34 12.87 7.82
CA PHE A 324 22.62 11.83 8.55
C PHE A 324 21.24 11.57 7.93
N ILE A 325 20.51 12.65 7.59
CA ILE A 325 19.19 12.55 6.95
C ILE A 325 19.29 11.77 5.64
N TRP A 326 20.24 12.13 4.77
CA TRP A 326 20.46 11.43 3.50
C TRP A 326 20.83 9.97 3.71
N LYS A 327 21.72 9.67 4.66
CA LYS A 327 22.14 8.29 4.94
C LYS A 327 20.96 7.41 5.36
N GLU A 328 20.14 7.86 6.30
CA GLU A 328 18.97 7.08 6.77
C GLU A 328 17.86 7.02 5.72
N PHE A 329 17.68 8.09 4.93
CA PHE A 329 16.77 8.08 3.79
C PHE A 329 17.17 7.02 2.75
N PHE A 330 18.43 7.01 2.28
CA PHE A 330 18.92 6.00 1.33
C PHE A 330 18.85 4.58 1.88
N LYS A 331 19.07 4.40 3.19
CA LYS A 331 18.90 3.11 3.86
C LYS A 331 17.46 2.63 3.78
N GLY A 332 16.47 3.52 3.97
CA GLY A 332 15.06 3.18 3.81
C GLY A 332 14.66 2.90 2.36
N MET A 333 15.17 3.67 1.40
CA MET A 333 14.98 3.38 -0.03
C MET A 333 15.53 1.99 -0.40
N LYS A 334 16.71 1.63 0.11
CA LYS A 334 17.33 0.32 -0.12
C LYS A 334 16.49 -0.83 0.44
N LYS A 335 15.82 -0.65 1.57
CA LYS A 335 14.90 -1.66 2.14
C LYS A 335 13.70 -1.92 1.22
N THR A 336 13.21 -0.89 0.55
CA THR A 336 11.99 -0.96 -0.29
C THR A 336 12.29 -1.26 -1.76
N ALA A 337 13.54 -1.10 -2.20
CA ALA A 337 13.99 -1.37 -3.57
C ALA A 337 13.66 -2.77 -4.08
N SER A 338 13.64 -3.78 -3.20
CA SER A 338 13.27 -5.15 -3.58
C SER A 338 11.84 -5.26 -4.12
N GLY A 339 10.88 -4.52 -3.56
CA GLY A 339 9.50 -4.46 -4.05
C GLY A 339 9.38 -3.73 -5.38
N VAL A 340 10.22 -2.72 -5.60
CA VAL A 340 10.26 -1.95 -6.85
C VAL A 340 10.80 -2.80 -8.01
N ILE A 341 11.81 -3.64 -7.75
CA ILE A 341 12.31 -4.62 -8.73
C ILE A 341 11.21 -5.62 -9.12
N VAL A 342 10.39 -6.03 -8.16
CA VAL A 342 9.24 -6.91 -8.44
C VAL A 342 8.24 -6.24 -9.39
N ILE A 343 7.89 -4.98 -9.15
CA ILE A 343 7.00 -4.22 -10.04
C ILE A 343 7.60 -4.08 -11.44
N PHE A 344 8.89 -3.75 -11.52
CA PHE A 344 9.64 -3.68 -12.78
C PHE A 344 9.50 -4.96 -13.61
N LEU A 345 9.70 -6.14 -12.99
CA LEU A 345 9.59 -7.41 -13.68
C LEU A 345 8.13 -7.74 -14.10
N VAL A 346 7.15 -7.38 -13.27
CA VAL A 346 5.72 -7.57 -13.59
C VAL A 346 5.29 -6.75 -14.80
N MET A 347 5.84 -5.54 -14.99
CA MET A 347 5.58 -4.75 -16.20
C MET A 347 6.00 -5.49 -17.47
N GLY A 348 7.10 -6.24 -17.42
CA GLY A 348 7.54 -7.08 -18.54
C GLY A 348 6.53 -8.16 -18.91
N ILE A 349 5.80 -8.72 -17.94
CA ILE A 349 4.75 -9.70 -18.22
C ILE A 349 3.63 -9.06 -19.06
N ARG A 350 3.16 -7.88 -18.65
CA ARG A 350 2.16 -7.12 -19.44
C ARG A 350 2.69 -6.86 -20.85
N GLN A 351 3.93 -6.39 -20.96
CA GLN A 351 4.54 -6.07 -22.26
C GLN A 351 4.59 -7.29 -23.18
N ILE A 352 4.95 -8.47 -22.66
CA ILE A 352 4.95 -9.73 -23.43
C ILE A 352 3.55 -10.08 -23.93
N ILE A 353 2.54 -9.97 -23.09
CA ILE A 353 1.16 -10.31 -23.44
C ILE A 353 0.60 -9.35 -24.50
N VAL A 354 0.90 -8.05 -24.37
CA VAL A 354 0.45 -7.00 -25.29
C VAL A 354 1.19 -7.09 -26.63
N GLU A 355 2.52 -7.13 -26.63
CA GLU A 355 3.33 -7.24 -27.86
C GLU A 355 3.17 -8.59 -28.54
N GLY A 356 2.92 -9.64 -27.78
CA GLY A 356 2.57 -10.95 -28.30
C GLY A 356 1.18 -11.02 -28.91
N LYS A 357 0.37 -9.94 -28.83
CA LYS A 357 -0.99 -9.84 -29.36
C LYS A 357 -1.92 -10.97 -28.90
N ILE A 358 -1.72 -11.45 -27.67
CA ILE A 358 -2.56 -12.50 -27.06
C ILE A 358 -3.54 -11.94 -26.03
N MET A 359 -3.44 -10.66 -25.66
CA MET A 359 -4.36 -10.02 -24.71
C MET A 359 -5.82 -10.16 -25.15
N ASP A 360 -6.11 -9.78 -26.39
CA ASP A 360 -7.47 -9.80 -26.93
C ASP A 360 -7.99 -11.25 -27.06
N THR A 361 -7.13 -12.22 -27.41
CA THR A 361 -7.49 -13.64 -27.42
C THR A 361 -7.83 -14.14 -26.02
N LEU A 362 -7.03 -13.81 -25.01
CA LEU A 362 -7.29 -14.19 -23.63
C LEU A 362 -8.63 -13.62 -23.13
N LEU A 363 -8.93 -12.36 -23.49
CA LEU A 363 -10.20 -11.72 -23.17
C LEU A 363 -11.38 -12.43 -23.86
N TYR A 364 -11.23 -12.78 -25.14
CA TYR A 364 -12.26 -13.50 -25.91
C TYR A 364 -12.56 -14.88 -25.31
N GLU A 365 -11.53 -15.69 -25.05
CA GLU A 365 -11.69 -17.03 -24.46
C GLU A 365 -12.26 -16.96 -23.04
N ALA A 366 -11.82 -15.97 -22.24
CA ALA A 366 -12.39 -15.76 -20.91
C ALA A 366 -13.87 -15.38 -20.99
N HIS A 367 -14.25 -14.49 -21.92
CA HIS A 367 -15.64 -14.09 -22.15
C HIS A 367 -16.51 -15.27 -22.59
N GLN A 368 -16.02 -16.09 -23.53
CA GLN A 368 -16.70 -17.30 -24.01
C GLN A 368 -16.91 -18.33 -22.88
N ALA A 369 -15.92 -18.52 -22.01
CA ALA A 369 -16.01 -19.47 -20.90
C ALA A 369 -17.10 -19.12 -19.87
N ILE A 370 -17.51 -17.86 -19.81
CA ILE A 370 -18.48 -17.33 -18.85
C ILE A 370 -19.74 -16.77 -19.54
N GLU A 371 -19.86 -16.96 -20.85
CA GLU A 371 -21.03 -16.57 -21.64
C GLU A 371 -22.25 -17.37 -21.16
N GLY A 372 -23.33 -16.66 -20.82
CA GLY A 372 -24.55 -17.26 -20.26
C GLY A 372 -24.56 -17.45 -18.73
N MET A 373 -23.49 -17.10 -18.02
CA MET A 373 -23.52 -17.03 -16.55
C MET A 373 -24.26 -15.77 -16.06
N SER A 374 -24.88 -15.86 -14.88
CA SER A 374 -25.52 -14.69 -14.26
C SER A 374 -24.48 -13.60 -13.95
N PRO A 375 -24.80 -12.30 -14.15
CA PRO A 375 -23.92 -11.20 -13.76
C PRO A 375 -23.55 -11.15 -12.27
N TYR A 376 -24.27 -11.90 -11.41
CA TYR A 376 -23.99 -12.01 -9.97
C TYR A 376 -23.04 -13.16 -9.60
N LEU A 377 -22.77 -14.08 -10.55
CA LEU A 377 -21.80 -15.17 -10.40
C LEU A 377 -20.45 -14.84 -11.07
N TRP A 378 -20.36 -13.65 -11.67
CA TRP A 378 -19.15 -13.05 -12.23
C TRP A 378 -18.29 -12.40 -11.15
#